data_AF-A0A1C6M6P5-F1
#
_entry.id   AF-A0A1C6M6P5-F1
#
_cell.length_a   1.000
_cell.length_b   1.000
_cell.length_c   1.000
_cell.angle_alpha   90.00
_cell.angle_beta   90.00
_cell.angle_gamma   90.00
#
_symmetry.space_group_name_H-M   'P 1'
#
loop_
_entity.id
_entity.type
_entity.pdbx_description
1 polymer ?
#
loop_
_entity_poly.entity_id
_entity_poly.type
_entity_poly.pdbx_seq_one_letter_code
_entity_poly.pdbx_strand_id
1 'polypeptide(L)'
;MSTVAEFLALLDAEPFSTSDVIATDCIASCEGGDVTCTVHYGLDPVKARACDRTWTRFNDELLAFVMGNFEGDERKEVFGTLSLEDAHWEWLAKAAHYRGDEYKWFFLMANGEPQAACMIYHPKASVFGSGDIFYIEYVATAPWNRPNPYKPRVLKGAVPLLLRHVIQYAHAVLNLRYGFSLHALPKACSFYERIGMTPHPKFDKDPLAFYEMEQEKAQTFVEA
;
A
#
# COMPACT_ATOMS: atom_id res chain seq x y z
N MET A 1 -18.45 -25.14 16.63
CA MET A 1 -18.38 -23.90 15.83
C MET A 1 -17.09 -23.22 16.24
N SER A 2 -16.15 -23.02 15.31
CA SER A 2 -14.97 -22.21 15.59
C SER A 2 -15.41 -20.75 15.69
N THR A 3 -15.00 -20.06 16.74
CA THR A 3 -15.25 -18.63 16.95
C THR A 3 -14.38 -17.80 16.00
N VAL A 4 -14.76 -16.54 15.74
CA VAL A 4 -13.93 -15.61 14.95
C VAL A 4 -12.52 -15.49 15.55
N ALA A 5 -12.41 -15.51 16.89
CA ALA A 5 -11.14 -15.46 17.59
C ALA A 5 -10.23 -16.66 17.29
N GLU A 6 -10.79 -17.88 17.25
CA GLU A 6 -10.04 -19.10 16.91
C GLU A 6 -9.55 -19.08 15.46
N PHE A 7 -10.36 -18.56 14.53
CA PHE A 7 -9.94 -18.38 13.14
C PHE A 7 -8.80 -17.36 12.99
N LEU A 8 -8.90 -16.21 13.67
CA LEU A 8 -7.81 -15.21 13.65
C LEU A 8 -6.53 -15.76 14.28
N ALA A 9 -6.64 -16.53 15.37
CA ALA A 9 -5.50 -17.16 16.01
C ALA A 9 -4.82 -18.19 15.09
N LEU A 10 -5.60 -18.91 14.28
CA LEU A 10 -5.06 -19.81 13.26
C LEU A 10 -4.26 -19.02 12.22
N LEU A 11 -4.84 -17.97 11.62
CA LEU A 11 -4.14 -17.12 10.66
C LEU A 11 -2.88 -16.50 11.25
N ASP A 12 -2.93 -16.11 12.53
CA ASP A 12 -1.80 -15.50 13.24
C ASP A 12 -0.62 -16.48 13.47
N ALA A 13 -0.88 -17.79 13.44
CA ALA A 13 0.10 -18.86 13.63
C ALA A 13 0.62 -19.46 12.31
N GLU A 14 -0.09 -19.26 11.20
CA GLU A 14 0.31 -19.74 9.89
C GLU A 14 1.54 -18.97 9.37
N PRO A 15 2.57 -19.66 8.84
CA PRO A 15 3.71 -18.99 8.22
C PRO A 15 3.31 -18.34 6.89
N PHE A 16 3.99 -17.27 6.51
CA PHE A 16 3.80 -16.70 5.18
C PHE A 16 4.26 -17.67 4.10
N SER A 17 3.38 -17.95 3.14
CA SER A 17 3.78 -18.68 1.94
C SER A 17 4.84 -17.88 1.16
N THR A 18 5.78 -18.62 0.57
CA THR A 18 6.76 -18.11 -0.39
C THR A 18 6.46 -18.58 -1.82
N SER A 19 5.44 -19.42 -2.02
CA SER A 19 5.07 -19.93 -3.36
C SER A 19 4.45 -18.86 -4.25
N ASP A 20 4.03 -17.74 -3.66
CA ASP A 20 3.38 -16.59 -4.29
C ASP A 20 4.37 -15.45 -4.56
N VAL A 21 5.67 -15.65 -4.32
CA VAL A 21 6.72 -14.67 -4.65
C VAL A 21 6.86 -14.55 -6.16
N ILE A 22 6.70 -13.33 -6.69
CA ILE A 22 6.89 -13.01 -8.10
C ILE A 22 8.16 -12.22 -8.39
N ALA A 23 8.75 -11.59 -7.36
CA ALA A 23 10.03 -10.89 -7.47
C ALA A 23 10.77 -10.84 -6.13
N THR A 24 12.09 -10.73 -6.20
CA THR A 24 12.97 -10.41 -5.07
C THR A 24 13.78 -9.19 -5.43
N ASP A 25 13.87 -8.22 -4.52
CA ASP A 25 14.56 -6.95 -4.73
C ASP A 25 15.20 -6.47 -3.42
N CYS A 26 15.82 -5.30 -3.45
CA CYS A 26 16.42 -4.62 -2.32
C CYS A 26 15.72 -3.29 -2.06
N ILE A 27 15.47 -2.97 -0.79
CA ILE A 27 14.88 -1.71 -0.36
C ILE A 27 15.78 -0.99 0.62
N ALA A 28 15.94 0.33 0.44
CA ALA A 28 16.80 1.15 1.27
C ALA A 28 16.28 1.23 2.72
N SER A 29 17.17 0.91 3.66
CA SER A 29 16.98 1.14 5.10
C SER A 29 17.31 2.57 5.48
N CYS A 30 16.56 3.14 6.42
CA CYS A 30 16.91 4.42 7.03
C CYS A 30 18.12 4.33 7.97
N GLU A 31 18.46 3.14 8.46
CA GLU A 31 19.63 2.90 9.31
C GLU A 31 20.92 2.72 8.49
N GLY A 32 20.80 2.71 7.15
CA GLY A 32 21.89 2.50 6.22
C GLY A 32 21.87 1.09 5.60
N GLY A 33 22.35 1.01 4.35
CA GLY A 33 22.32 -0.22 3.56
C GLY A 33 20.95 -0.57 3.02
N ASP A 34 20.90 -1.72 2.34
CA ASP A 34 19.70 -2.25 1.71
C ASP A 34 19.24 -3.53 2.41
N VAL A 35 17.92 -3.73 2.44
CA VAL A 35 17.26 -4.90 3.00
C VAL A 35 16.66 -5.71 1.86
N THR A 36 16.88 -7.02 1.83
CA THR A 36 16.21 -7.90 0.87
C THR A 36 14.70 -7.91 1.14
N CYS A 37 13.92 -7.70 0.09
CA CYS A 37 12.47 -7.76 0.12
C CYS A 37 11.94 -8.67 -1.00
N THR A 38 10.74 -9.21 -0.80
CA THR A 38 10.03 -10.02 -1.78
C THR A 38 8.68 -9.40 -2.11
N VAL A 39 8.32 -9.44 -3.39
CA VAL A 39 6.98 -9.07 -3.86
C VAL A 39 6.17 -10.33 -4.08
N HIS A 40 5.02 -10.38 -3.44
CA HIS A 40 4.09 -11.49 -3.48
C HIS A 40 2.85 -11.10 -4.29
N TYR A 41 2.33 -12.03 -5.08
CA TYR A 41 1.11 -11.87 -5.87
C TYR A 41 0.08 -12.94 -5.50
N GLY A 42 -1.14 -12.49 -5.21
CA GLY A 42 -2.27 -13.34 -4.91
C GLY A 42 -2.98 -12.92 -3.63
N LEU A 43 -4.24 -13.30 -3.54
CA LEU A 43 -5.04 -13.09 -2.34
C LEU A 43 -4.51 -13.99 -1.21
N ASP A 44 -3.88 -13.39 -0.20
CA ASP A 44 -3.34 -14.10 0.96
C ASP A 44 -3.95 -13.55 2.26
N PRO A 45 -4.92 -14.28 2.88
CA PRO A 45 -5.53 -13.89 4.15
C PRO A 45 -4.55 -13.81 5.33
N VAL A 46 -3.45 -14.59 5.31
CA VAL A 46 -2.43 -14.57 6.37
C VAL A 46 -1.66 -13.25 6.30
N LYS A 47 -1.24 -12.84 5.10
CA LYS A 47 -0.57 -11.53 4.89
C LYS A 47 -1.51 -10.36 5.16
N ALA A 48 -2.76 -10.43 4.71
CA ALA A 48 -3.78 -9.41 4.99
C ALA A 48 -4.03 -9.25 6.50
N ARG A 49 -4.14 -10.38 7.23
CA ARG A 49 -4.24 -10.37 8.69
C ARG A 49 -3.01 -9.78 9.36
N ALA A 50 -1.82 -10.09 8.85
CA ALA A 50 -0.58 -9.52 9.37
C ALA A 50 -0.53 -8.00 9.21
N CYS A 51 -1.00 -7.45 8.08
CA CYS A 51 -1.18 -6.00 7.91
C CYS A 51 -2.07 -5.43 9.03
N ASP A 52 -3.28 -5.97 9.21
CA ASP A 52 -4.21 -5.50 10.24
C ASP A 52 -3.59 -5.56 11.64
N ARG A 53 -3.05 -6.71 12.02
CA ARG A 53 -2.50 -6.92 13.36
C ARG A 53 -1.34 -5.98 13.66
N THR A 54 -0.36 -5.91 12.76
CA THR A 54 0.91 -5.23 13.03
C THR A 54 0.81 -3.73 12.83
N TRP A 55 0.02 -3.28 11.85
CA TRP A 55 -0.15 -1.86 11.58
C TRP A 55 -1.06 -1.21 12.61
N THR A 56 -2.14 -1.88 13.03
CA THR A 56 -2.99 -1.41 14.15
C THR A 56 -2.18 -1.32 15.43
N ARG A 57 -1.41 -2.36 15.79
CA ARG A 57 -0.54 -2.33 16.98
C ARG A 57 0.40 -1.12 16.98
N PHE A 58 1.07 -0.85 15.86
CA PHE A 58 1.97 0.30 15.77
C PHE A 58 1.20 1.63 15.89
N ASN A 59 0.03 1.75 15.26
CA ASN A 59 -0.79 2.94 15.37
C ASN A 59 -1.26 3.17 16.81
N ASP A 60 -1.63 2.12 17.53
CA ASP A 60 -1.99 2.22 18.96
C ASP A 60 -0.81 2.68 19.81
N GLU A 61 0.39 2.12 19.58
CA GLU A 61 1.63 2.56 20.24
C GLU A 61 1.95 4.04 19.95
N LEU A 62 1.82 4.45 18.68
CA LEU A 62 2.02 5.83 18.24
C LEU A 62 1.01 6.77 18.91
N LEU A 63 -0.27 6.40 18.94
CA LEU A 63 -1.31 7.19 19.58
C LEU A 63 -1.09 7.30 21.09
N ALA A 64 -0.74 6.19 21.76
CA ALA A 64 -0.39 6.20 23.18
C ALA A 64 0.81 7.11 23.46
N PHE A 65 1.85 7.05 22.61
CA PHE A 65 2.99 7.95 22.70
C PHE A 65 2.57 9.42 22.56
N VAL A 66 1.76 9.76 21.56
CA VAL A 66 1.33 11.14 21.36
C VAL A 66 0.49 11.66 22.53
N MET A 67 -0.40 10.82 23.05
CA MET A 67 -1.25 11.16 24.20
C MET A 67 -0.45 11.35 25.49
N GLY A 68 0.67 10.63 25.66
CA GLY A 68 1.52 10.72 26.84
C GLY A 68 2.61 11.79 26.78
N ASN A 69 2.97 12.30 25.60
CA ASN A 69 4.12 13.20 25.43
C ASN A 69 3.77 14.61 24.93
N PHE A 70 2.56 14.85 24.44
CA PHE A 70 2.12 16.17 23.97
C PHE A 70 0.80 16.59 24.62
N GLU A 71 0.58 17.89 24.80
CA GLU A 71 -0.64 18.44 25.42
C GLU A 71 -1.21 19.63 24.63
N GLY A 72 -2.44 20.04 24.95
CA GLY A 72 -3.06 21.26 24.43
C GLY A 72 -3.04 21.36 22.90
N ASP A 73 -2.57 22.49 22.38
CA ASP A 73 -2.50 22.77 20.94
C ASP A 73 -1.35 22.02 20.25
N GLU A 74 -0.23 21.80 20.94
CA GLU A 74 0.90 21.00 20.41
C GLU A 74 0.43 19.58 20.07
N ARG A 75 -0.38 18.96 20.93
CA ARG A 75 -0.99 17.65 20.64
C ARG A 75 -1.81 17.69 19.36
N LYS A 76 -2.66 18.71 19.17
CA LYS A 76 -3.51 18.83 17.96
C LYS A 76 -2.64 18.98 16.71
N GLU A 77 -1.58 19.76 16.77
CA GLU A 77 -0.63 19.93 15.67
C GLU A 77 0.03 18.60 15.32
N VAL A 78 0.59 17.88 16.30
CA VAL A 78 1.21 16.57 16.09
C VAL A 78 0.21 15.59 15.49
N PHE A 79 -1.00 15.48 16.06
CA PHE A 79 -2.08 14.64 15.52
C PHE A 79 -2.40 14.98 14.05
N GLY A 80 -2.46 16.27 13.72
CA GLY A 80 -2.70 16.75 12.36
C GLY A 80 -1.66 16.29 11.35
N THR A 81 -0.42 16.06 11.79
CA THR A 81 0.67 15.54 10.93
C THR A 81 0.63 14.03 10.72
N LEU A 82 -0.08 13.27 11.56
CA LEU A 82 -0.09 11.80 11.47
C LEU A 82 -0.82 11.32 10.21
N SER A 83 -0.23 10.37 9.49
CA SER A 83 -0.85 9.70 8.35
C SER A 83 -1.63 8.47 8.83
N LEU A 84 -2.83 8.68 9.39
CA LEU A 84 -3.73 7.62 9.90
C LEU A 84 -4.98 7.38 9.03
N GLU A 85 -5.08 8.07 7.89
CA GLU A 85 -6.28 8.04 7.04
C GLU A 85 -6.63 6.65 6.51
N ASP A 86 -5.66 5.75 6.39
CA ASP A 86 -5.83 4.36 5.94
C ASP A 86 -5.87 3.33 7.09
N ALA A 87 -5.78 3.77 8.35
CA ALA A 87 -5.74 2.87 9.50
C ALA A 87 -7.02 2.02 9.65
N HIS A 88 -8.11 2.44 9.01
CA HIS A 88 -9.39 1.76 8.99
C HIS A 88 -9.57 0.78 7.81
N TRP A 89 -8.54 0.54 7.00
CA TRP A 89 -8.65 -0.25 5.76
C TRP A 89 -8.71 -1.77 5.95
N GLU A 90 -8.89 -2.30 7.17
CA GLU A 90 -9.25 -3.70 7.48
C GLU A 90 -8.94 -4.71 6.35
N TRP A 91 -7.65 -4.95 6.10
CA TRP A 91 -7.13 -5.66 4.94
C TRP A 91 -7.70 -7.07 4.84
N LEU A 92 -7.86 -7.77 5.96
CA LEU A 92 -8.46 -9.11 5.98
C LEU A 92 -9.94 -9.08 5.57
N ALA A 93 -10.70 -8.07 6.02
CA ALA A 93 -12.10 -7.91 5.62
C ALA A 93 -12.20 -7.59 4.12
N LYS A 94 -11.32 -6.72 3.61
CA LYS A 94 -11.22 -6.43 2.17
C LYS A 94 -10.84 -7.67 1.37
N ALA A 95 -9.91 -8.49 1.85
CA ALA A 95 -9.54 -9.77 1.24
C ALA A 95 -10.71 -10.77 1.22
N ALA A 96 -11.60 -10.71 2.20
CA ALA A 96 -12.82 -11.49 2.19
C ALA A 96 -13.86 -10.99 1.17
N HIS A 97 -13.90 -9.68 0.92
CA HIS A 97 -14.88 -9.05 0.02
C HIS A 97 -14.47 -9.06 -1.45
N TYR A 98 -13.21 -8.73 -1.75
CA TYR A 98 -12.70 -8.54 -3.11
C TYR A 98 -11.93 -9.76 -3.62
N ARG A 99 -12.68 -10.73 -4.16
CA ARG A 99 -12.17 -12.03 -4.61
C ARG A 99 -12.33 -12.32 -6.11
N GLY A 100 -12.95 -11.39 -6.85
CA GLY A 100 -13.17 -11.54 -8.28
C GLY A 100 -11.85 -11.53 -9.07
N ASP A 101 -11.89 -12.07 -10.29
CA ASP A 101 -10.71 -12.13 -11.16
C ASP A 101 -10.19 -10.74 -11.54
N GLU A 102 -11.04 -9.72 -11.50
CA GLU A 102 -10.69 -8.32 -11.69
C GLU A 102 -9.83 -7.74 -10.55
N TYR A 103 -9.84 -8.36 -9.37
CA TYR A 103 -9.09 -7.88 -8.20
C TYR A 103 -7.78 -8.64 -8.01
N LYS A 104 -6.66 -7.92 -8.11
CA LYS A 104 -5.33 -8.50 -7.86
C LYS A 104 -4.70 -7.91 -6.62
N TRP A 105 -4.05 -8.77 -5.85
CA TRP A 105 -3.49 -8.48 -4.54
C TRP A 105 -1.98 -8.63 -4.58
N PHE A 106 -1.29 -7.67 -3.98
CA PHE A 106 0.16 -7.65 -3.91
C PHE A 106 0.63 -7.23 -2.54
N PHE A 107 1.70 -7.86 -2.07
CA PHE A 107 2.33 -7.56 -0.79
C PHE A 107 3.83 -7.42 -0.98
N LEU A 108 4.41 -6.41 -0.32
CA LEU A 108 5.86 -6.29 -0.17
C LEU A 108 6.24 -6.79 1.22
N MET A 109 7.07 -7.82 1.28
CA MET A 109 7.54 -8.40 2.53
C MET A 109 9.03 -8.10 2.73
N ALA A 110 9.42 -7.71 3.94
CA ALA A 110 10.82 -7.61 4.34
C ALA A 110 10.94 -7.83 5.85
N ASN A 111 12.05 -8.42 6.30
CA ASN A 111 12.28 -8.73 7.72
C ASN A 111 11.14 -9.54 8.38
N GLY A 112 10.47 -10.40 7.61
CA GLY A 112 9.36 -11.22 8.10
C GLY A 112 8.06 -10.44 8.36
N GLU A 113 7.92 -9.21 7.89
CA GLU A 113 6.73 -8.38 8.11
C GLU A 113 6.25 -7.73 6.80
N PRO A 114 4.93 -7.49 6.62
CA PRO A 114 4.40 -6.76 5.47
C PRO A 114 4.75 -5.27 5.56
N GLN A 115 5.49 -4.80 4.56
CA GLN A 115 5.99 -3.41 4.46
C GLN A 115 5.10 -2.53 3.58
N ALA A 116 4.36 -3.13 2.66
CA ALA A 116 3.31 -2.48 1.86
C ALA A 116 2.31 -3.52 1.35
N ALA A 117 1.09 -3.07 1.10
CA ALA A 117 0.03 -3.85 0.48
C ALA A 117 -0.65 -3.02 -0.61
N CYS A 118 -1.05 -3.69 -1.69
CA CYS A 118 -1.72 -3.07 -2.82
C CYS A 118 -2.82 -4.01 -3.34
N MET A 119 -4.01 -3.47 -3.55
CA MET A 119 -5.11 -4.12 -4.25
C MET A 119 -5.47 -3.28 -5.46
N ILE A 120 -5.47 -3.91 -6.63
CA ILE A 120 -5.84 -3.29 -7.90
C ILE A 120 -7.13 -3.89 -8.44
N TYR A 121 -7.86 -3.10 -9.23
CA TYR A 121 -8.96 -3.51 -10.08
C TYR A 121 -8.53 -3.38 -11.55
N HIS A 122 -8.83 -4.38 -12.37
CA HIS A 122 -8.57 -4.34 -13.81
C HIS A 122 -9.65 -5.08 -14.62
N PRO A 123 -9.84 -4.74 -15.91
CA PRO A 123 -9.24 -3.61 -16.62
C PRO A 123 -9.91 -2.27 -16.27
N LYS A 124 -9.18 -1.17 -16.47
CA LYS A 124 -9.68 0.19 -16.37
C LYS A 124 -9.27 0.97 -17.61
N ALA A 125 -10.23 1.52 -18.34
CA ALA A 125 -9.95 2.40 -19.46
C ALA A 125 -9.16 3.65 -19.01
N SER A 126 -8.09 3.96 -19.75
CA SER A 126 -7.28 5.18 -19.54
C SER A 126 -8.06 6.45 -19.84
N VAL A 127 -7.76 7.53 -19.11
CA VAL A 127 -8.26 8.88 -19.44
C VAL A 127 -7.36 9.64 -20.42
N PHE A 128 -6.13 9.17 -20.67
CA PHE A 128 -5.18 9.77 -21.62
C PHE A 128 -5.41 9.31 -23.07
N GLY A 129 -6.04 8.16 -23.30
CA GLY A 129 -6.22 7.64 -24.66
C GLY A 129 -6.84 6.25 -24.69
N SER A 130 -6.63 5.54 -25.80
CA SER A 130 -7.10 4.16 -25.97
C SER A 130 -6.24 3.18 -25.17
N GLY A 131 -6.87 2.07 -24.77
CA GLY A 131 -6.21 0.98 -24.06
C GLY A 131 -6.53 0.97 -22.56
N ASP A 132 -6.33 -0.21 -21.98
CA ASP A 132 -6.64 -0.46 -20.59
C ASP A 132 -5.37 -0.43 -19.73
N ILE A 133 -5.54 0.13 -18.53
CA ILE A 133 -4.63 0.13 -17.39
C ILE A 133 -5.30 -0.59 -16.23
N PHE A 134 -4.69 -0.55 -15.05
CA PHE A 134 -5.36 -0.92 -13.80
C PHE A 134 -5.70 0.32 -12.97
N TYR A 135 -6.67 0.15 -12.07
CA TYR A 135 -7.03 1.10 -11.05
C TYR A 135 -6.54 0.60 -9.69
N ILE A 136 -5.92 1.44 -8.87
CA ILE A 136 -5.57 1.08 -7.49
C ILE A 136 -6.78 1.38 -6.61
N GLU A 137 -7.35 0.32 -6.03
CA GLU A 137 -8.43 0.43 -5.06
C GLU A 137 -7.87 0.78 -3.67
N TYR A 138 -6.80 0.10 -3.25
CA TYR A 138 -6.12 0.37 -1.97
C TYR A 138 -4.62 0.18 -2.12
N VAL A 139 -3.85 1.12 -1.59
CA VAL A 139 -2.39 0.98 -1.46
C VAL A 139 -1.90 1.68 -0.21
N ALA A 140 -1.12 0.99 0.60
CA ALA A 140 -0.53 1.57 1.80
C ALA A 140 0.86 0.99 2.07
N THR A 141 1.69 1.77 2.76
CA THR A 141 2.92 1.29 3.40
C THR A 141 2.68 1.08 4.88
N ALA A 142 3.41 0.16 5.51
CA ALA A 142 3.36 -0.01 6.96
C ALA A 142 3.63 1.31 7.70
N PRO A 143 2.95 1.58 8.84
CA PRO A 143 3.01 2.88 9.51
C PRO A 143 4.41 3.23 10.04
N TRP A 144 5.24 2.24 10.39
CA TRP A 144 6.64 2.45 10.78
C TRP A 144 7.55 2.92 9.63
N ASN A 145 7.09 2.87 8.38
CA ASN A 145 7.80 3.43 7.22
C ASN A 145 7.39 4.89 6.92
N ARG A 146 6.51 5.48 7.75
CA ARG A 146 6.01 6.86 7.60
C ARG A 146 6.66 7.80 8.62
N PRO A 147 6.87 9.10 8.28
CA PRO A 147 7.31 10.08 9.26
C PRO A 147 6.30 10.14 10.42
N ASN A 148 6.80 10.04 11.66
CA ASN A 148 5.98 10.10 12.87
C ASN A 148 6.88 10.50 14.08
N PRO A 149 6.30 11.00 15.18
CA PRO A 149 7.06 11.44 16.36
C PRO A 149 7.51 10.28 17.29
N TYR A 150 7.00 9.07 17.10
CA TYR A 150 7.23 7.95 18.01
C TYR A 150 8.55 7.20 17.73
N LYS A 151 8.78 6.82 16.47
CA LYS A 151 9.97 6.08 16.03
C LYS A 151 10.47 6.60 14.68
N PRO A 152 11.80 6.60 14.43
CA PRO A 152 12.33 6.90 13.10
C PRO A 152 11.78 5.91 12.07
N ARG A 153 11.68 6.37 10.82
CA ARG A 153 11.26 5.49 9.70
C ARG A 153 12.22 4.31 9.58
N VAL A 154 11.70 3.13 9.26
CA VAL A 154 12.52 1.93 9.03
C VAL A 154 12.98 1.84 7.57
N LEU A 155 12.04 1.81 6.62
CA LEU A 155 12.32 1.69 5.18
C LEU A 155 11.87 2.93 4.40
N LYS A 156 12.51 3.19 3.26
CA LYS A 156 12.10 4.23 2.30
C LYS A 156 11.70 3.60 0.97
N GLY A 157 10.59 4.07 0.40
CA GLY A 157 10.20 3.70 -0.97
C GLY A 157 9.41 2.40 -1.11
N ALA A 158 8.84 1.86 -0.03
CA ALA A 158 8.08 0.60 -0.08
C ALA A 158 6.93 0.59 -1.09
N VAL A 159 6.10 1.65 -1.10
CA VAL A 159 5.01 1.77 -2.09
C VAL A 159 5.56 1.96 -3.51
N PRO A 160 6.49 2.89 -3.79
CA PRO A 160 7.10 2.98 -5.11
C PRO A 160 7.66 1.65 -5.65
N LEU A 161 8.44 0.93 -4.85
CA LEU A 161 9.01 -0.36 -5.23
C LEU A 161 7.91 -1.38 -5.54
N LEU A 162 6.89 -1.49 -4.67
CA LEU A 162 5.76 -2.37 -4.91
C LEU A 162 5.03 -2.01 -6.22
N LEU A 163 4.76 -0.73 -6.46
CA LEU A 163 4.06 -0.26 -7.66
C LEU A 163 4.83 -0.55 -8.94
N ARG A 164 6.16 -0.49 -8.96
CA ARG A 164 6.96 -0.89 -10.12
C ARG A 164 6.67 -2.32 -10.53
N HIS A 165 6.68 -3.23 -9.56
CA HIS A 165 6.37 -4.65 -9.81
C HIS A 165 4.89 -4.87 -10.18
N VAL A 166 3.95 -4.11 -9.60
CA VAL A 166 2.54 -4.18 -10.00
C VAL A 166 2.36 -3.75 -11.46
N ILE A 167 3.03 -2.68 -11.90
CA ILE A 167 2.98 -2.22 -13.29
C ILE A 167 3.60 -3.25 -14.23
N GLN A 168 4.77 -3.81 -13.88
CA GLN A 168 5.41 -4.88 -14.66
C GLN A 168 4.51 -6.10 -14.77
N TYR A 169 3.89 -6.53 -13.67
CA TYR A 169 2.94 -7.66 -13.67
C TYR A 169 1.72 -7.37 -14.54
N ALA A 170 1.12 -6.19 -14.40
CA ALA A 170 -0.04 -5.78 -15.18
C ALA A 170 0.27 -5.78 -16.68
N HIS A 171 1.45 -5.32 -17.07
CA HIS A 171 1.87 -5.32 -18.47
C HIS A 171 2.14 -6.74 -18.98
N ALA A 172 3.00 -7.50 -18.29
CA ALA A 172 3.50 -8.78 -18.77
C ALA A 172 2.49 -9.93 -18.65
N VAL A 173 1.62 -9.89 -17.63
CA VAL A 173 0.71 -11.00 -17.30
C VAL A 173 -0.73 -10.67 -17.62
N LEU A 174 -1.19 -9.45 -17.34
CA LEU A 174 -2.57 -9.02 -17.62
C LEU A 174 -2.73 -8.40 -19.02
N ASN A 175 -1.64 -8.25 -19.77
CA ASN A 175 -1.61 -7.65 -21.11
C ASN A 175 -2.21 -6.24 -21.14
N LEU A 176 -1.99 -5.46 -20.07
CA LEU A 176 -2.40 -4.06 -19.97
C LEU A 176 -1.31 -3.13 -20.51
N ARG A 177 -1.69 -1.92 -20.89
CA ARG A 177 -0.71 -0.87 -21.22
C ARG A 177 -0.04 -0.39 -19.91
N TYR A 178 1.16 0.18 -20.02
CA TYR A 178 1.78 0.85 -18.86
C TYR A 178 0.93 2.04 -18.40
N GLY A 179 0.75 2.14 -17.09
CA GLY A 179 -0.03 3.19 -16.46
C GLY A 179 -0.97 2.63 -15.40
N PHE A 180 -1.43 3.52 -14.53
CA PHE A 180 -2.43 3.19 -13.52
C PHE A 180 -3.13 4.47 -13.07
N SER A 181 -4.32 4.30 -12.51
CA SER A 181 -5.10 5.40 -11.95
C SER A 181 -5.55 5.10 -10.52
N LEU A 182 -5.90 6.14 -9.78
CA LEU A 182 -6.41 6.03 -8.41
C LEU A 182 -7.15 7.29 -7.98
N HIS A 183 -7.90 7.17 -6.89
CA HIS A 183 -8.36 8.32 -6.11
C HIS A 183 -7.47 8.47 -4.87
N ALA A 184 -6.80 9.61 -4.75
CA ALA A 184 -5.84 9.87 -3.70
C ALA A 184 -6.52 10.42 -2.45
N LEU A 185 -6.10 9.93 -1.29
CA LEU A 185 -6.36 10.61 -0.02
C LEU A 185 -5.68 11.99 -0.02
N PRO A 186 -6.28 13.04 0.60
CA PRO A 186 -5.75 14.40 0.56
C PRO A 186 -4.26 14.53 0.92
N LYS A 187 -3.78 13.82 1.94
CA LYS A 187 -2.35 13.87 2.33
C LYS A 187 -1.42 13.16 1.35
N ALA A 188 -1.95 12.31 0.47
CA ALA A 188 -1.19 11.54 -0.50
C ALA A 188 -1.04 12.21 -1.87
N CYS A 189 -1.79 13.29 -2.16
CA CYS A 189 -1.75 13.99 -3.45
C CYS A 189 -0.33 14.40 -3.85
N SER A 190 0.43 15.02 -2.94
CA SER A 190 1.81 15.44 -3.19
C SER A 190 2.78 14.28 -3.47
N PHE A 191 2.49 13.08 -2.93
CA PHE A 191 3.26 11.88 -3.24
C PHE A 191 3.01 11.45 -4.69
N TYR A 192 1.74 11.40 -5.13
CA TYR A 192 1.38 10.97 -6.47
C TYR A 192 1.87 11.92 -7.57
N GLU A 193 1.80 13.22 -7.32
CA GLU A 193 2.38 14.24 -8.23
C GLU A 193 3.89 14.08 -8.36
N ARG A 194 4.59 13.85 -7.23
CA ARG A 194 6.05 13.67 -7.22
C ARG A 194 6.51 12.42 -7.96
N ILE A 195 5.72 11.34 -7.96
CA ILE A 195 6.04 10.14 -8.76
C ILE A 195 5.58 10.26 -10.22
N GLY A 196 5.04 11.42 -10.62
CA GLY A 196 4.74 11.74 -12.02
C GLY A 196 3.28 11.56 -12.43
N MET A 197 2.35 11.29 -11.51
CA MET A 197 0.93 11.20 -11.84
C MET A 197 0.34 12.59 -12.13
N THR A 198 -0.65 12.63 -13.00
CA THR A 198 -1.36 13.86 -13.39
C THR A 198 -2.76 13.85 -12.78
N PRO A 199 -3.21 14.94 -12.12
CA PRO A 199 -4.58 15.04 -11.64
C PRO A 199 -5.56 15.23 -12.80
N HIS A 200 -6.75 14.62 -12.72
CA HIS A 200 -7.84 14.87 -13.66
C HIS A 200 -9.13 15.21 -12.89
N PRO A 201 -9.33 16.49 -12.52
CA PRO A 201 -10.42 16.93 -11.64
C PRO A 201 -11.84 16.54 -12.10
N LYS A 202 -12.02 16.32 -13.41
CA LYS A 202 -13.27 15.84 -14.00
C LYS A 202 -13.73 14.48 -13.42
N PHE A 203 -12.80 13.68 -12.91
CA PHE A 203 -13.05 12.33 -12.40
C PHE A 203 -12.95 12.23 -10.88
N ASP A 204 -12.81 13.36 -10.17
CA ASP A 204 -12.71 13.38 -8.71
C ASP A 204 -13.96 12.79 -8.05
N LYS A 205 -13.75 12.23 -6.85
CA LYS A 205 -14.81 11.75 -5.94
C LYS A 205 -14.59 12.42 -4.59
N ASP A 206 -15.20 13.57 -4.37
CA ASP A 206 -15.02 14.37 -3.15
C ASP A 206 -15.05 13.49 -1.88
N PRO A 207 -14.01 13.53 -1.02
CA PRO A 207 -12.85 14.45 -1.01
C PRO A 207 -11.59 13.96 -1.75
N LEU A 208 -11.69 12.93 -2.58
CA LEU A 208 -10.58 12.25 -3.22
C LEU A 208 -10.32 12.77 -4.64
N ALA A 209 -9.11 13.26 -4.87
CA ALA A 209 -8.64 13.69 -6.18
C ALA A 209 -8.26 12.49 -7.04
N PHE A 210 -8.69 12.46 -8.30
CA PHE A 210 -8.36 11.41 -9.25
C PHE A 210 -7.04 11.72 -9.95
N TYR A 211 -6.16 10.71 -10.00
CA TYR A 211 -4.87 10.78 -10.68
C TYR A 211 -4.72 9.61 -11.67
N GLU A 212 -4.06 9.86 -12.79
CA GLU A 212 -3.57 8.82 -13.69
C GLU A 212 -2.10 9.05 -14.06
N MET A 213 -1.32 7.97 -14.13
CA MET A 213 0.03 7.99 -14.67
C MET A 213 -0.01 7.65 -16.16
N GLU A 214 0.47 8.57 -16.99
CA GLU A 214 0.61 8.38 -18.43
C GLU A 214 1.65 7.29 -18.77
N GLN A 215 1.49 6.64 -19.92
CA GLN A 215 2.29 5.49 -20.35
C GLN A 215 3.80 5.74 -20.32
N GLU A 216 4.29 6.82 -20.94
CA GLU A 216 5.74 7.11 -20.99
C GLU A 216 6.32 7.34 -19.58
N LYS A 217 5.55 8.02 -18.71
CA LYS A 217 5.94 8.24 -17.31
C LYS A 217 5.92 6.94 -16.52
N ALA A 218 4.94 6.07 -16.76
CA ALA A 218 4.86 4.76 -16.11
C ALA A 218 6.00 3.83 -16.55
N GLN A 219 6.43 3.90 -17.80
CA GLN A 219 7.61 3.17 -18.28
C GLN A 219 8.88 3.67 -17.57
N THR A 220 9.08 4.99 -17.55
CA THR A 220 10.21 5.61 -16.81
C THR A 220 10.19 5.27 -15.32
N PHE A 221 9.01 5.25 -14.71
CA PHE A 221 8.83 4.95 -13.29
C PHE A 221 9.25 3.51 -12.93
N VAL A 222 9.03 2.56 -13.84
CA VAL A 222 9.43 1.16 -13.71
C VAL A 222 10.93 0.96 -13.85
N GLU A 223 11.61 1.80 -14.64
CA GLU A 223 13.05 1.72 -14.91
C GLU A 223 13.94 2.47 -13.89
N ALA A 224 13.36 3.39 -13.13
CA ALA A 224 14.02 4.17 -12.09
C ALA A 224 14.30 3.37 -10.80
#